data_AF-A0A9W5Z229-F1
#
_entry.id   AF-A0A9W5Z229-F1
#
_cell.length_a   1.000
_cell.length_b   1.000
_cell.length_c   1.000
_cell.angle_alpha   90.00
_cell.angle_beta   90.00
_cell.angle_gamma   90.00
#
_symmetry.space_group_name_H-M   'P 1'
#
loop_
_entity.id
_entity.type
_entity.pdbx_description
1 polymer ?
#
loop_
_entity_poly.entity_id
_entity_poly.type
_entity_poly.pdbx_seq_one_letter_code
_entity_poly.pdbx_strand_id
1 'polypeptide(L)'
;MVLEVKPRNTKGYRGKKKPVLEIGIPEVPSEPCLLFCPKTLFLGLLIRKSAFRHLHISSARQLYGLQVSECAGSLTLRPADPDAYLFDISARTLNAWLRRLGEITGFDLPITPYWLRRGAGEAANSSCEISEAQQNLLLQHASGSVYQKNYRPDYLPVDFNAAWRQLKPQVMIIRMASGQSRSIDRRRPIDLNRAEENEAKANPLVRRRLKRWLKYKQKIQRKHGTLASAAGTPLYAEAMKQRTRYYTALQASRREMKEKMRSRFNEEQPVQDVIRQVHGLPLETYNVCDDVALSQERRKAIVILFRFAPTSEQDETNCRIAAVDAVSQIGPSLTSRLRAIHS
;
A
#
# COMPACT_ATOMS: atom_id res chain seq x y z
N MET A 1 16.32 -7.53 -19.85
CA MET A 1 16.10 -6.19 -19.23
C MET A 1 15.99 -6.33 -17.71
N VAL A 2 16.82 -5.59 -16.98
CA VAL A 2 16.84 -5.52 -15.50
C VAL A 2 16.47 -4.10 -15.08
N LEU A 3 15.65 -3.96 -14.03
CA LEU A 3 15.39 -2.66 -13.42
C LEU A 3 16.36 -2.45 -12.25
N GLU A 4 17.22 -1.44 -12.36
CA GLU A 4 18.17 -1.09 -11.30
C GLU A 4 17.61 0.05 -10.44
N VAL A 5 17.58 -0.16 -9.13
CA VAL A 5 17.11 0.83 -8.16
C VAL A 5 18.25 1.15 -7.20
N LYS A 6 18.60 2.44 -7.13
CA LYS A 6 19.59 2.97 -6.20
C LYS A 6 18.95 3.89 -5.16
N PRO A 7 18.72 3.43 -3.92
CA PRO A 7 18.07 4.23 -2.89
C PRO A 7 18.88 5.47 -2.49
N ARG A 8 18.45 6.66 -2.91
CA ARG A 8 19.01 7.95 -2.45
C ARG A 8 18.10 8.60 -1.42
N ASN A 9 18.64 9.53 -0.61
CA ASN A 9 17.88 10.34 0.33
C ASN A 9 17.03 9.54 1.33
N THR A 10 17.47 8.34 1.70
CA THR A 10 16.80 7.51 2.70
C THR A 10 17.02 8.08 4.10
N LYS A 11 16.11 7.79 5.04
CA LYS A 11 16.14 8.27 6.44
C LYS A 11 17.58 8.27 7.00
N GLY A 12 18.08 9.44 7.38
CA GLY A 12 19.42 9.61 7.94
C GLY A 12 19.63 8.78 9.20
N TYR A 13 20.79 8.14 9.31
CA TYR A 13 21.27 7.54 10.56
C TYR A 13 22.15 8.57 11.29
N ARG A 14 22.29 8.47 12.62
CA ARG A 14 23.21 9.33 13.41
C ARG A 14 24.70 8.98 13.20
N GLY A 15 25.05 8.21 12.16
CA GLY A 15 26.42 7.76 11.86
C GLY A 15 26.63 7.48 10.36
N LYS A 16 27.85 7.11 9.97
CA LYS A 16 28.21 6.83 8.57
C LYS A 16 27.38 5.65 8.02
N LYS A 17 26.61 5.90 6.95
CA LYS A 17 25.95 4.83 6.19
C LYS A 17 26.96 4.12 5.32
N LYS A 18 26.84 2.78 5.22
CA LYS A 18 27.51 2.04 4.15
C LYS A 18 27.02 2.56 2.79
N PRO A 19 27.87 2.52 1.75
CA PRO A 19 27.48 2.96 0.41
C PRO A 19 26.20 2.26 -0.03
N VAL A 20 25.35 3.02 -0.72
CA VAL A 20 24.04 2.57 -1.19
C VAL A 20 24.24 1.43 -2.19
N LEU A 21 23.75 0.24 -1.83
CA LEU A 21 23.68 -0.89 -2.74
C LEU A 21 22.68 -0.61 -3.85
N GLU A 22 23.11 -0.85 -5.08
CA GLU A 22 22.25 -0.89 -6.25
C GLU A 22 21.53 -2.23 -6.29
N ILE A 23 20.21 -2.20 -6.37
CA ILE A 23 19.37 -3.40 -6.35
C ILE A 23 18.89 -3.65 -7.76
N GLY A 24 19.38 -4.75 -8.36
CA GLY A 24 18.85 -5.26 -9.62
C GLY A 24 17.57 -6.05 -9.38
N ILE A 25 16.49 -5.66 -10.04
CA ILE A 25 15.22 -6.37 -10.06
C ILE A 25 15.11 -7.03 -11.44
N PRO A 26 15.47 -8.31 -11.57
CA PRO A 26 15.32 -9.03 -12.82
C PRO A 26 13.83 -9.27 -13.11
N GLU A 27 13.57 -9.70 -14.33
CA GLU A 27 12.29 -10.33 -14.62
C GLU A 27 12.22 -11.69 -13.94
N VAL A 28 11.09 -12.02 -13.31
CA VAL A 28 10.83 -13.36 -12.78
C VAL A 28 10.19 -14.18 -13.90
N PRO A 29 10.84 -15.24 -14.40
CA PRO A 29 10.25 -16.13 -15.40
C PRO A 29 9.04 -16.87 -14.82
N SER A 30 8.03 -17.09 -15.65
CA SER A 30 6.81 -17.83 -15.33
C SER A 30 6.10 -17.36 -14.05
N GLU A 31 6.15 -16.05 -13.76
CA GLU A 31 5.49 -15.44 -12.60
C GLU A 31 3.97 -15.75 -12.60
N PRO A 32 3.43 -16.46 -11.59
CA PRO A 32 2.02 -16.87 -11.57
C PRO A 32 1.04 -15.70 -11.57
N CYS A 33 1.46 -14.50 -11.17
CA CYS A 33 0.63 -13.31 -11.19
C CYS A 33 1.48 -12.06 -11.41
N LEU A 34 1.28 -11.39 -12.55
CA LEU A 34 2.04 -10.19 -12.92
C LEU A 34 1.77 -8.99 -12.00
N LEU A 35 0.71 -9.03 -11.19
CA LEU A 35 0.50 -8.07 -10.11
C LEU A 35 1.67 -8.04 -9.12
N PHE A 36 2.33 -9.17 -8.89
CA PHE A 36 3.45 -9.27 -7.94
C PHE A 36 4.81 -9.00 -8.58
N CYS A 37 4.87 -8.85 -9.91
CA CYS A 37 6.10 -8.51 -10.62
C CYS A 37 6.39 -6.99 -10.49
N PRO A 38 7.40 -6.58 -9.71
CA PRO A 38 7.67 -5.16 -9.49
C PRO A 38 8.07 -4.48 -10.80
N LYS A 39 8.84 -5.18 -11.65
CA LYS A 39 9.29 -4.67 -12.96
C LYS A 39 8.11 -4.29 -13.85
N THR A 40 7.08 -5.13 -13.96
CA THR A 40 5.87 -4.84 -14.75
C THR A 40 5.18 -3.56 -14.27
N LEU A 41 4.98 -3.43 -12.94
CA LEU A 41 4.34 -2.25 -12.36
C LEU A 41 5.18 -0.98 -12.55
N PHE A 42 6.49 -1.06 -12.33
CA PHE A 42 7.41 0.08 -12.49
C PHE A 42 7.48 0.56 -13.93
N LEU A 43 7.61 -0.34 -14.91
CA LEU A 43 7.64 0.03 -16.32
C LEU A 43 6.33 0.69 -16.76
N GLY A 44 5.18 0.17 -16.30
CA GLY A 44 3.87 0.76 -16.61
C GLY A 44 3.76 2.20 -16.09
N LEU A 45 4.25 2.45 -14.87
CA LEU A 45 4.30 3.79 -14.28
C LEU A 45 5.29 4.72 -15.01
N LEU A 46 6.45 4.23 -15.41
CA LEU A 46 7.46 5.00 -16.16
C LEU A 46 6.92 5.43 -17.53
N ILE A 47 6.28 4.52 -18.27
CA ILE A 47 5.64 4.83 -19.56
C ILE A 47 4.50 5.84 -19.35
N ARG A 48 3.65 5.63 -18.34
CA ARG A 48 2.56 6.57 -17.98
C ARG A 48 3.07 7.98 -17.71
N LYS A 49 4.24 8.09 -17.09
CA LYS A 49 4.92 9.36 -16.78
C LYS A 49 5.74 9.90 -17.96
N SER A 50 5.71 9.22 -19.11
CA SER A 50 6.49 9.56 -20.29
C SER A 50 8.00 9.67 -20.00
N ALA A 51 8.50 8.83 -19.10
CA ALA A 51 9.88 8.88 -18.61
C ALA A 51 10.92 8.77 -19.75
N PHE A 52 10.58 8.08 -20.84
CA PHE A 52 11.48 7.85 -21.98
C PHE A 52 11.11 8.66 -23.23
N ARG A 53 10.37 9.77 -23.07
CA ARG A 53 9.89 10.59 -24.20
C ARG A 53 11.02 11.10 -25.11
N HIS A 54 12.18 11.43 -24.55
CA HIS A 54 13.37 11.88 -25.29
C HIS A 54 13.96 10.80 -26.21
N LEU A 55 13.60 9.52 -26.00
CA LEU A 55 13.99 8.39 -26.86
C LEU A 55 12.84 7.95 -27.77
N HIS A 56 11.74 8.70 -27.82
CA HIS A 56 10.52 8.34 -28.57
C HIS A 56 9.89 6.99 -28.14
N ILE A 57 10.14 6.55 -26.91
CA ILE A 57 9.57 5.34 -26.32
C ILE A 57 8.31 5.71 -25.53
N SER A 58 7.17 5.17 -25.96
CA SER A 58 5.83 5.43 -25.40
C SER A 58 5.03 4.15 -25.09
N SER A 59 5.58 2.96 -25.36
CA SER A 59 4.92 1.68 -25.13
C SER A 59 5.88 0.61 -24.62
N ALA A 60 5.32 -0.42 -23.98
CA ALA A 60 6.09 -1.58 -23.56
C ALA A 60 6.67 -2.33 -24.76
N ARG A 61 5.94 -2.43 -25.87
CA ARG A 61 6.41 -3.11 -27.08
C ARG A 61 7.72 -2.53 -27.60
N GLN A 62 7.87 -1.21 -27.60
CA GLN A 62 9.13 -0.57 -27.99
C GLN A 62 10.27 -0.91 -27.02
N LEU A 63 10.02 -0.94 -25.71
CA LEU A 63 11.03 -1.32 -24.71
C LEU A 63 11.50 -2.77 -24.88
N TYR A 64 10.57 -3.71 -25.03
CA TYR A 64 10.92 -5.13 -25.21
C TYR A 64 11.52 -5.42 -26.59
N GLY A 65 11.33 -4.54 -27.58
CA GLY A 65 11.95 -4.63 -28.90
C GLY A 65 13.37 -4.07 -28.98
N LEU A 66 13.90 -3.47 -27.91
CA LEU A 66 15.28 -2.98 -27.89
C LEU A 66 16.27 -4.14 -27.93
N GLN A 67 17.26 -4.04 -28.81
CA GLN A 67 18.34 -5.02 -28.95
C GLN A 67 19.65 -4.42 -28.47
N VAL A 68 20.44 -5.23 -27.75
CA VAL A 68 21.81 -4.88 -27.38
C VAL A 68 22.71 -5.33 -28.53
N SER A 69 23.53 -4.41 -29.07
CA SER A 69 24.50 -4.74 -30.13
C SER A 69 25.52 -5.76 -29.64
N GLU A 70 26.01 -6.64 -30.53
CA GLU A 70 27.07 -7.60 -30.22
C GLU A 70 28.36 -6.94 -29.70
N CYS A 71 28.61 -5.69 -30.10
CA CYS A 71 29.76 -4.91 -29.63
C CYS A 71 29.55 -4.27 -28.24
N ALA A 72 28.38 -4.40 -27.64
CA ALA A 72 28.02 -3.78 -26.36
C ALA A 72 27.52 -4.82 -25.35
N GLY A 73 27.98 -4.76 -24.10
CA GLY A 73 27.52 -5.68 -23.05
C GLY A 73 26.13 -5.36 -22.47
N SER A 74 25.67 -4.10 -22.59
CA SER A 74 24.35 -3.68 -22.12
C SER A 74 23.93 -2.33 -22.71
N LEU A 75 22.63 -2.03 -22.65
CA LEU A 75 22.08 -0.70 -22.92
C LEU A 75 21.44 -0.14 -21.65
N THR A 76 21.89 1.05 -21.23
CA THR A 76 21.32 1.74 -20.07
C THR A 76 20.25 2.73 -20.51
N LEU A 77 19.02 2.55 -20.02
CA LEU A 77 17.93 3.50 -20.20
C LEU A 77 17.76 4.35 -18.94
N ARG A 78 17.79 5.68 -19.08
CA ARG A 78 17.53 6.61 -17.97
C ARG A 78 16.26 7.42 -18.25
N PRO A 79 15.44 7.73 -17.22
CA PRO A 79 14.36 8.70 -17.36
C PRO A 79 14.88 10.08 -17.81
N ALA A 80 14.07 10.81 -18.59
CA ALA A 80 14.36 12.17 -19.04
C ALA A 80 14.53 13.14 -17.87
N ASP A 81 13.67 12.98 -16.86
CA ASP A 81 13.71 13.72 -15.61
C ASP A 81 13.92 12.69 -14.47
N PRO A 82 15.15 12.52 -13.98
CA PRO A 82 15.45 11.58 -12.90
C PRO A 82 14.93 12.04 -11.53
N ASP A 83 14.58 13.31 -11.38
CA ASP A 83 14.07 13.87 -10.12
C ASP A 83 12.53 13.83 -10.05
N ALA A 84 11.86 13.51 -11.16
CA ALA A 84 10.42 13.32 -11.21
C ALA A 84 9.95 12.19 -10.28
N TYR A 85 8.99 12.50 -9.40
CA TYR A 85 8.37 11.49 -8.54
C TYR A 85 7.56 10.48 -9.36
N LEU A 86 8.02 9.22 -9.31
CA LEU A 86 7.28 8.08 -9.86
C LEU A 86 5.96 7.87 -9.11
N PHE A 87 6.02 7.90 -7.78
CA PHE A 87 4.85 7.92 -6.90
C PHE A 87 4.65 9.32 -6.33
N ASP A 88 3.71 10.06 -6.90
CA ASP A 88 3.30 11.38 -6.42
C ASP A 88 2.29 11.24 -5.26
N ILE A 89 2.75 10.66 -4.14
CA ILE A 89 1.95 10.41 -2.95
C ILE A 89 2.70 10.80 -1.68
N SER A 90 2.01 11.45 -0.75
CA SER A 90 2.60 11.74 0.56
C SER A 90 2.70 10.47 1.42
N ALA A 91 3.65 10.42 2.35
CA ALA A 91 3.75 9.34 3.33
C ALA A 91 2.47 9.18 4.17
N ARG A 92 1.74 10.28 4.43
CA ARG A 92 0.45 10.24 5.13
C ARG A 92 -0.61 9.54 4.29
N THR A 93 -0.68 9.86 3.00
CA THR A 93 -1.62 9.25 2.04
C THR A 93 -1.33 7.76 1.88
N LEU A 94 -0.07 7.38 1.68
CA LEU A 94 0.34 5.98 1.60
C LEU A 94 -0.05 5.20 2.86
N ASN A 95 0.22 5.75 4.05
CA ASN A 95 -0.19 5.13 5.31
C ASN A 95 -1.71 4.95 5.43
N ALA A 96 -2.50 5.92 4.98
CA ALA A 96 -3.95 5.81 4.98
C ALA A 96 -4.44 4.72 4.01
N TRP A 97 -3.85 4.64 2.81
CA TRP A 97 -4.17 3.61 1.82
C TRP A 97 -3.79 2.21 2.30
N LEU A 98 -2.62 2.04 2.91
CA LEU A 98 -2.19 0.75 3.47
C LEU A 98 -3.10 0.30 4.62
N ARG A 99 -3.48 1.22 5.52
CA ARG A 99 -4.46 0.92 6.57
C ARG A 99 -5.79 0.47 5.99
N ARG A 100 -6.31 1.20 5.00
CA ARG A 100 -7.56 0.83 4.32
C ARG A 100 -7.46 -0.50 3.59
N LEU A 101 -6.35 -0.76 2.92
CA LEU A 101 -6.10 -2.05 2.28
C LEU A 101 -6.15 -3.18 3.30
N GLY A 102 -5.48 -3.01 4.45
CA GLY A 102 -5.51 -4.02 5.49
C GLY A 102 -6.90 -4.27 6.07
N GLU A 103 -7.72 -3.22 6.21
CA GLU A 103 -9.13 -3.36 6.61
C GLU A 103 -9.95 -4.13 5.58
N ILE A 104 -9.76 -3.85 4.28
CA ILE A 104 -10.46 -4.54 3.17
C ILE A 104 -10.05 -6.01 3.07
N THR A 105 -8.76 -6.30 3.23
CA THR A 105 -8.28 -7.69 3.33
C THR A 105 -8.86 -8.39 4.54
N GLY A 106 -9.32 -7.63 5.53
CA GLY A 106 -9.83 -8.16 6.78
C GLY A 106 -8.68 -8.59 7.68
N PHE A 107 -7.58 -7.85 7.79
CA PHE A 107 -6.61 -8.04 8.87
C PHE A 107 -7.13 -7.45 10.18
N ASP A 108 -6.73 -8.04 11.31
CA ASP A 108 -7.01 -7.49 12.64
C ASP A 108 -6.24 -6.17 12.83
N LEU A 109 -4.93 -6.25 12.67
CA LEU A 109 -3.99 -5.14 12.85
C LEU A 109 -3.82 -4.32 11.55
N PRO A 110 -3.59 -3.01 11.67
CA PRO A 110 -3.38 -2.16 10.49
C PRO A 110 -2.08 -2.52 9.77
N ILE A 111 -2.15 -2.63 8.43
CA ILE A 111 -0.96 -2.70 7.58
C ILE A 111 -0.30 -1.32 7.53
N THR A 112 1.01 -1.28 7.78
CA THR A 112 1.84 -0.07 7.68
C THR A 112 3.12 -0.37 6.91
N PRO A 113 3.87 0.65 6.43
CA PRO A 113 5.17 0.44 5.81
C PRO A 113 6.14 -0.31 6.72
N TYR A 114 6.03 -0.12 8.04
CA TYR A 114 6.83 -0.85 9.02
C TYR A 114 6.54 -2.35 8.99
N TRP A 115 5.27 -2.77 8.90
CA TRP A 115 4.90 -4.18 8.78
C TRP A 115 5.40 -4.81 7.48
N LEU A 116 5.30 -4.11 6.36
CA LEU A 116 5.85 -4.57 5.07
C LEU A 116 7.36 -4.77 5.17
N ARG A 117 8.05 -3.84 5.83
CA ARG A 117 9.50 -3.91 6.07
C ARG A 117 9.87 -5.05 7.02
N ARG A 118 9.07 -5.29 8.06
CA ARG A 118 9.22 -6.42 8.98
C ARG A 118 9.13 -7.74 8.23
N GLY A 119 8.07 -7.91 7.43
CA GLY A 119 7.86 -9.11 6.61
C GLY A 119 8.96 -9.34 5.57
N ALA A 120 9.39 -8.29 4.86
CA ALA A 120 10.50 -8.40 3.91
C ALA A 120 11.84 -8.73 4.61
N GLY A 121 12.10 -8.13 5.78
CA GLY A 121 13.27 -8.42 6.58
C GLY A 121 13.29 -9.87 7.10
N GLU A 122 12.14 -10.38 7.51
CA GLU A 122 11.96 -11.79 7.89
C GLU A 122 12.17 -12.75 6.71
N ALA A 123 11.59 -12.45 5.55
CA ALA A 123 11.79 -13.27 4.35
C ALA A 123 13.27 -13.34 3.94
N ALA A 124 13.99 -12.23 4.06
CA ALA A 124 15.43 -12.19 3.82
C ALA A 124 16.22 -12.94 4.91
N ASN A 125 15.80 -12.89 6.17
CA ASN A 125 16.48 -13.58 7.27
C ASN A 125 16.28 -15.11 7.25
N SER A 126 15.13 -15.56 6.73
CA SER A 126 14.78 -16.98 6.61
C SER A 126 15.32 -17.63 5.32
N SER A 127 15.94 -16.86 4.42
CA SER A 127 16.54 -17.34 3.17
C SER A 127 17.96 -17.87 3.43
N CYS A 128 18.34 -18.97 2.77
CA CYS A 128 19.73 -19.45 2.81
C CYS A 128 20.63 -18.70 1.82
N GLU A 129 20.04 -17.98 0.87
CA GLU A 129 20.71 -17.22 -0.18
C GLU A 129 21.10 -15.79 0.25
N ILE A 130 20.46 -15.25 1.29
CA ILE A 130 20.70 -13.90 1.80
C ILE A 130 21.34 -13.98 3.18
N SER A 131 22.64 -13.66 3.25
CA SER A 131 23.35 -13.55 4.53
C SER A 131 22.81 -12.38 5.38
N GLU A 132 23.04 -12.45 6.70
CA GLU A 132 22.70 -11.35 7.62
C GLU A 132 23.38 -10.02 7.20
N ALA A 133 24.60 -10.08 6.67
CA ALA A 133 25.28 -8.90 6.16
C ALA A 133 24.55 -8.28 4.95
N GLN A 134 24.09 -9.10 4.01
CA GLN A 134 23.31 -8.65 2.85
C GLN A 134 21.91 -8.14 3.27
N GLN A 135 21.27 -8.79 4.23
CA GLN A 135 20.01 -8.35 4.81
C GLN A 135 20.16 -6.95 5.45
N ASN A 136 21.22 -6.73 6.21
CA ASN A 136 21.53 -5.42 6.79
C ASN A 136 21.83 -4.36 5.73
N LEU A 137 22.47 -4.72 4.60
CA LEU A 137 22.65 -3.81 3.47
C LEU A 137 21.32 -3.46 2.80
N LEU A 138 20.47 -4.46 2.53
CA LEU A 138 19.14 -4.30 1.93
C LEU A 138 18.24 -3.39 2.78
N LEU A 139 18.25 -3.63 4.10
CA LEU A 139 17.52 -2.80 5.06
C LEU A 139 18.30 -1.52 5.43
N GLN A 140 19.52 -1.30 4.96
CA GLN A 140 20.33 -0.13 5.34
C GLN A 140 20.47 0.02 6.88
N HIS A 141 20.66 -1.09 7.57
CA HIS A 141 20.94 -1.15 8.99
C HIS A 141 22.45 -1.10 9.25
N ALA A 142 22.85 -0.41 10.33
CA ALA A 142 24.26 -0.35 10.72
C ALA A 142 24.78 -1.72 11.25
N SER A 143 23.89 -2.50 11.86
CA SER A 143 24.19 -3.79 12.48
C SER A 143 22.93 -4.66 12.55
N GLY A 144 23.12 -5.98 12.70
CA GLY A 144 22.04 -6.95 12.87
C GLY A 144 21.16 -6.71 14.09
N SER A 145 21.72 -6.09 15.15
CA SER A 145 20.95 -5.71 16.35
C SER A 145 19.77 -4.79 16.04
N VAL A 146 19.84 -3.99 14.97
CA VAL A 146 18.71 -3.14 14.55
C VAL A 146 17.55 -3.99 14.04
N TYR A 147 17.84 -5.04 13.26
CA TYR A 147 16.84 -6.01 12.83
C TYR A 147 16.27 -6.77 14.02
N GLN A 148 17.12 -7.35 14.86
CA GLN A 148 16.69 -8.13 16.02
C GLN A 148 15.80 -7.32 16.98
N LYS A 149 16.16 -6.06 17.26
CA LYS A 149 15.41 -5.21 18.19
C LYS A 149 14.09 -4.70 17.60
N ASN A 150 14.07 -4.35 16.32
CA ASN A 150 12.96 -3.59 15.74
C ASN A 150 12.14 -4.35 14.70
N TYR A 151 12.59 -5.51 14.21
CA TYR A 151 11.97 -6.18 13.07
C TYR A 151 11.87 -7.70 13.22
N ARG A 152 12.50 -8.31 14.24
CA ARG A 152 12.31 -9.75 14.51
C ARG A 152 10.82 -10.05 14.69
N PRO A 153 10.31 -11.20 14.22
CA PRO A 153 8.93 -11.60 14.48
C PRO A 153 8.72 -11.90 15.97
N ASP A 154 7.50 -11.68 16.47
CA ASP A 154 7.14 -11.97 17.86
C ASP A 154 6.93 -13.48 18.07
N TYR A 155 6.53 -14.17 16.99
CA TYR A 155 6.37 -15.61 16.93
C TYR A 155 7.55 -16.22 16.20
N LEU A 156 8.11 -17.32 16.73
CA LEU A 156 9.25 -18.00 16.13
C LEU A 156 8.87 -18.57 14.74
N PRO A 157 9.50 -18.13 13.64
CA PRO A 157 9.08 -18.46 12.28
C PRO A 157 9.53 -19.85 11.82
N VAL A 158 10.00 -20.70 12.74
CA VAL A 158 10.47 -22.06 12.47
C VAL A 158 9.69 -23.09 13.26
N ASP A 159 9.52 -24.29 12.69
CA ASP A 159 8.93 -25.43 13.38
C ASP A 159 9.94 -26.02 14.38
N PHE A 160 10.00 -25.41 15.57
CA PHE A 160 10.92 -25.82 16.63
C PHE A 160 10.76 -27.30 16.99
N ASN A 161 9.51 -27.79 17.03
CA ASN A 161 9.24 -29.19 17.40
C ASN A 161 9.79 -30.16 16.36
N ALA A 162 9.58 -29.88 15.07
CA ALA A 162 10.13 -30.70 14.00
C ALA A 162 11.66 -30.64 14.01
N ALA A 163 12.26 -29.45 14.15
CA ALA A 163 13.71 -29.30 14.24
C ALA A 163 14.30 -30.09 15.41
N TRP A 164 13.71 -29.98 16.61
CA TRP A 164 14.15 -30.69 17.82
C TRP A 164 14.06 -32.21 17.67
N ARG A 165 12.98 -32.69 17.05
CA ARG A 165 12.74 -34.12 16.82
C ARG A 165 13.40 -34.66 15.54
N GLN A 166 14.14 -33.82 14.81
CA GLN A 166 14.72 -34.18 13.51
C GLN A 166 13.69 -34.67 12.48
N LEU A 167 12.49 -34.08 12.51
CA LEU A 167 11.40 -34.35 11.59
C LEU A 167 11.33 -33.28 10.48
N LYS A 168 10.59 -33.58 9.41
CA LYS A 168 10.30 -32.62 8.34
C LYS A 168 9.49 -31.43 8.90
N PRO A 169 9.97 -30.18 8.76
CA PRO A 169 9.25 -29.00 9.24
C PRO A 169 7.91 -28.76 8.55
N GLN A 170 6.89 -28.39 9.33
CA GLN A 170 5.58 -27.99 8.81
C GLN A 170 5.55 -26.49 8.48
N VAL A 171 6.39 -26.07 7.52
CA VAL A 171 6.65 -24.65 7.21
C VAL A 171 5.37 -23.87 6.91
N MET A 172 4.44 -24.44 6.14
CA MET A 172 3.18 -23.76 5.79
C MET A 172 2.28 -23.52 7.00
N ILE A 173 2.20 -24.48 7.93
CA ILE A 173 1.40 -24.35 9.15
C ILE A 173 2.00 -23.28 10.06
N ILE A 174 3.32 -23.32 10.29
CA ILE A 174 4.01 -22.29 11.07
C ILE A 174 3.83 -20.91 10.45
N ARG A 175 3.94 -20.78 9.12
CA ARG A 175 3.76 -19.50 8.43
C ARG A 175 2.33 -18.99 8.54
N MET A 176 1.33 -19.87 8.42
CA MET A 176 -0.07 -19.53 8.62
C MET A 176 -0.34 -19.12 10.07
N ALA A 177 0.18 -19.82 11.06
CA ALA A 177 -0.06 -19.55 12.48
C ALA A 177 0.70 -18.31 13.02
N SER A 178 1.87 -18.00 12.46
CA SER A 178 2.75 -16.91 12.88
C SER A 178 2.47 -15.59 12.18
N GLY A 179 1.95 -15.63 10.95
CA GLY A 179 1.74 -14.45 10.12
C GLY A 179 0.45 -13.69 10.42
N GLN A 180 0.38 -12.44 9.94
CA GLN A 180 -0.87 -11.67 9.97
C GLN A 180 -2.00 -12.34 9.19
N SER A 181 -1.70 -13.21 8.22
CA SER A 181 -2.69 -13.97 7.46
C SER A 181 -3.65 -14.78 8.33
N ARG A 182 -3.24 -15.19 9.53
CA ARG A 182 -4.12 -15.87 10.50
C ARG A 182 -5.31 -15.02 10.95
N SER A 183 -5.16 -13.69 10.88
CA SER A 183 -6.17 -12.74 11.34
C SER A 183 -7.16 -12.34 10.25
N ILE A 184 -7.00 -12.90 9.05
CA ILE A 184 -7.87 -12.61 7.90
C ILE A 184 -9.30 -13.06 8.22
N ASP A 185 -10.19 -12.08 8.37
CA ASP A 185 -11.65 -12.27 8.47
C ASP A 185 -12.35 -11.18 7.66
N ARG A 186 -12.99 -11.59 6.56
CA ARG A 186 -13.70 -10.70 5.64
C ARG A 186 -15.02 -10.15 6.19
N ARG A 187 -15.52 -10.71 7.30
CA ARG A 187 -16.69 -10.20 8.04
C ARG A 187 -16.30 -9.05 8.97
N ARG A 188 -15.00 -8.87 9.27
CA ARG A 188 -14.54 -7.83 10.18
C ARG A 188 -15.00 -6.47 9.68
N PRO A 189 -15.65 -5.63 10.51
CA PRO A 189 -16.27 -4.44 9.97
C PRO A 189 -15.23 -3.37 9.59
N ILE A 190 -15.56 -2.67 8.51
CA ILE A 190 -14.68 -1.76 7.80
C ILE A 190 -15.13 -0.31 8.01
N ASP A 191 -16.40 -0.02 7.81
CA ASP A 191 -16.95 1.34 7.90
C ASP A 191 -17.98 1.42 9.02
N LEU A 192 -18.11 2.61 9.60
CA LEU A 192 -19.15 2.87 10.60
C LEU A 192 -20.52 2.86 9.93
N ASN A 193 -21.50 2.23 10.58
CA ASN A 193 -22.89 2.35 10.16
C ASN A 193 -23.45 3.75 10.52
N ARG A 194 -24.67 4.05 10.06
CA ARG A 194 -25.30 5.37 10.27
C ARG A 194 -25.48 5.73 11.75
N ALA A 195 -25.78 4.75 12.61
CA ALA A 195 -25.99 4.98 14.03
C ALA A 195 -24.65 5.30 14.73
N GLU A 196 -23.63 4.49 14.50
CA GLU A 196 -22.26 4.70 15.02
C GLU A 196 -21.68 6.03 14.54
N GLU A 197 -21.93 6.40 13.29
CA GLU A 197 -21.52 7.67 12.71
C GLU A 197 -22.23 8.87 13.38
N ASN A 198 -23.49 8.72 13.77
CA ASN A 198 -24.21 9.73 14.53
C ASN A 198 -23.67 9.84 15.96
N GLU A 199 -23.31 8.73 16.59
CA GLU A 199 -22.71 8.71 17.91
C GLU A 199 -21.32 9.38 17.92
N ALA A 200 -20.49 9.11 16.90
CA ALA A 200 -19.21 9.79 16.72
C ALA A 200 -19.37 11.33 16.57
N LYS A 201 -20.45 11.78 15.91
CA LYS A 201 -20.79 13.22 15.83
C LYS A 201 -21.34 13.77 17.15
N ALA A 202 -21.99 12.93 17.96
CA ALA A 202 -22.57 13.30 19.25
C ALA A 202 -21.51 13.51 20.34
N ASN A 203 -20.27 13.05 20.14
CA ASN A 203 -19.16 13.24 21.06
C ASN A 203 -19.07 14.70 21.59
N PRO A 204 -18.98 14.92 22.92
CA PRO A 204 -19.01 16.26 23.52
C PRO A 204 -17.94 17.22 22.97
N LEU A 205 -16.73 16.71 22.72
CA LEU A 205 -15.64 17.50 22.16
C LEU A 205 -15.96 17.93 20.73
N VAL A 206 -16.47 17.01 19.91
CA VAL A 206 -16.86 17.26 18.51
C VAL A 206 -17.96 18.31 18.46
N ARG A 207 -19.04 18.16 19.25
CA ARG A 207 -20.13 19.14 19.33
C ARG A 207 -19.63 20.51 19.77
N ARG A 208 -18.74 20.58 20.77
CA ARG A 208 -18.14 21.84 21.24
C ARG A 208 -17.33 22.52 20.13
N ARG A 209 -16.54 21.77 19.37
CA ARG A 209 -15.75 22.30 18.24
C ARG A 209 -16.63 22.73 17.07
N LEU A 210 -17.68 21.97 16.77
CA LEU A 210 -18.68 22.31 15.75
C LEU A 210 -19.37 23.65 16.09
N LYS A 211 -19.85 23.82 17.33
CA LYS A 211 -20.44 25.08 17.80
C LYS A 211 -19.49 26.26 17.59
N ARG A 212 -18.19 26.10 17.93
CA ARG A 212 -17.19 27.15 17.72
C ARG A 212 -17.00 27.46 16.22
N TRP A 213 -16.82 26.44 15.39
CA TRP A 213 -16.70 26.61 13.93
C TRP A 213 -17.92 27.35 13.35
N LEU A 214 -19.14 26.95 13.71
CA LEU A 214 -20.37 27.60 13.24
C LEU A 214 -20.45 29.07 13.68
N LYS A 215 -20.03 29.42 14.90
CA LYS A 215 -19.95 30.81 15.36
C LYS A 215 -19.02 31.66 14.49
N TYR A 216 -17.84 31.14 14.12
CA TYR A 216 -16.92 31.85 13.22
C TYR A 216 -17.47 31.96 11.80
N LYS A 217 -18.11 30.90 11.30
CA LYS A 217 -18.81 30.92 9.99
C LYS A 217 -19.88 32.01 9.96
N GLN A 218 -20.68 32.15 11.01
CA GLN A 218 -21.68 33.22 11.13
C GLN A 218 -21.04 34.61 11.23
N LYS A 219 -19.95 34.77 11.99
CA LYS A 219 -19.21 36.06 12.07
C LYS A 219 -18.70 36.50 10.70
N ILE A 220 -18.16 35.57 9.91
CA ILE A 220 -17.71 35.84 8.54
C ILE A 220 -18.91 36.22 7.66
N GLN A 221 -20.00 35.46 7.73
CA GLN A 221 -21.20 35.75 6.95
C GLN A 221 -21.75 37.16 7.23
N ARG A 222 -21.72 37.62 8.49
CA ARG A 222 -22.15 38.98 8.85
C ARG A 222 -21.21 40.08 8.37
N LYS A 223 -19.89 39.87 8.41
CA LYS A 223 -18.90 40.92 8.09
C LYS A 223 -18.51 40.98 6.62
N HIS A 224 -18.50 39.84 5.94
CA HIS A 224 -17.97 39.69 4.59
C HIS A 224 -18.97 39.04 3.63
N GLY A 225 -20.15 38.61 4.10
CA GLY A 225 -21.16 37.92 3.29
C GLY A 225 -20.85 36.43 3.11
N THR A 226 -19.73 36.08 2.48
CA THR A 226 -19.36 34.69 2.19
C THR A 226 -18.03 34.28 2.83
N LEU A 227 -17.75 32.98 2.88
CA LEU A 227 -16.45 32.50 3.34
C LEU A 227 -15.32 32.87 2.38
N ALA A 228 -15.61 32.93 1.07
CA ALA A 228 -14.63 33.23 0.04
C ALA A 228 -14.22 34.71 0.07
N SER A 229 -15.16 35.62 0.25
CA SER A 229 -14.89 37.07 0.35
C SER A 229 -14.12 37.47 1.61
N ALA A 230 -14.06 36.62 2.62
CA ALA A 230 -13.22 36.83 3.80
C ALA A 230 -11.78 36.32 3.63
N ALA A 231 -11.43 35.71 2.49
CA ALA A 231 -10.09 35.18 2.25
C ALA A 231 -9.01 36.26 2.46
N GLY A 232 -7.90 35.88 3.08
CA GLY A 232 -6.81 36.80 3.44
C GLY A 232 -7.02 37.58 4.75
N THR A 233 -8.23 37.60 5.32
CA THR A 233 -8.47 38.30 6.59
C THR A 233 -8.02 37.48 7.82
N PRO A 234 -7.66 38.14 8.94
CA PRO A 234 -7.38 37.45 10.21
C PRO A 234 -8.56 36.61 10.71
N LEU A 235 -9.79 37.08 10.45
CA LEU A 235 -11.01 36.36 10.83
C LEU A 235 -11.17 35.04 10.07
N TYR A 236 -10.84 35.04 8.78
CA TYR A 236 -10.82 33.83 7.95
C TYR A 236 -9.78 32.83 8.44
N ALA A 237 -8.55 33.28 8.73
CA ALA A 237 -7.49 32.41 9.24
C ALA A 237 -7.92 31.70 10.55
N GLU A 238 -8.51 32.44 11.49
CA GLU A 238 -9.00 31.85 12.74
C GLU A 238 -10.20 30.91 12.50
N ALA A 239 -11.12 31.26 11.60
CA ALA A 239 -12.22 30.38 11.24
C ALA A 239 -11.72 29.05 10.65
N MET A 240 -10.74 29.08 9.76
CA MET A 240 -10.11 27.90 9.18
C MET A 240 -9.41 27.05 10.24
N LYS A 241 -8.75 27.66 11.23
CA LYS A 241 -8.18 26.95 12.38
C LYS A 241 -9.26 26.22 13.19
N GLN A 242 -10.41 26.85 13.42
CA GLN A 242 -11.53 26.20 14.11
C GLN A 242 -12.16 25.08 13.26
N ARG A 243 -12.25 25.26 11.94
CA ARG A 243 -12.69 24.23 10.98
C ARG A 243 -11.80 22.99 11.08
N THR A 244 -10.49 23.17 11.02
CA THR A 244 -9.51 22.09 11.14
C THR A 244 -9.64 21.40 12.49
N ARG A 245 -9.75 22.14 13.60
CA ARG A 245 -9.97 21.56 14.94
C ARG A 245 -11.25 20.72 15.02
N TYR A 246 -12.33 21.14 14.37
CA TYR A 246 -13.57 20.36 14.30
C TYR A 246 -13.37 19.05 13.53
N TYR A 247 -12.85 19.10 12.30
CA TYR A 247 -12.65 17.90 11.49
C TYR A 247 -11.64 16.94 12.12
N THR A 248 -10.55 17.45 12.73
CA THR A 248 -9.61 16.61 13.47
C THR A 248 -10.27 15.90 14.65
N ALA A 249 -11.12 16.59 15.42
CA ALA A 249 -11.86 15.98 16.52
C ALA A 249 -12.87 14.94 16.03
N LEU A 250 -13.60 15.24 14.94
CA LEU A 250 -14.55 14.29 14.34
C LEU A 250 -13.84 13.02 13.85
N GLN A 251 -12.71 13.17 13.15
CA GLN A 251 -11.93 12.03 12.68
C GLN A 251 -11.27 11.25 13.82
N ALA A 252 -10.93 11.89 14.94
CA ALA A 252 -10.50 11.18 16.14
C ALA A 252 -11.64 10.35 16.73
N SER A 253 -12.83 10.93 16.89
CA SER A 253 -14.00 10.22 17.43
C SER A 253 -14.44 9.06 16.54
N ARG A 254 -14.40 9.21 15.21
CA ARG A 254 -14.69 8.11 14.28
C ARG A 254 -13.68 6.97 14.38
N ARG A 255 -12.38 7.30 14.53
CA ARG A 255 -11.33 6.30 14.70
C ARG A 255 -11.53 5.50 15.98
N GLU A 256 -11.82 6.18 17.09
CA GLU A 256 -12.10 5.53 18.37
C GLU A 256 -13.33 4.61 18.28
N MET A 257 -14.42 5.08 17.65
CA MET A 257 -15.63 4.26 17.46
C MET A 257 -15.33 3.00 16.65
N LYS A 258 -14.59 3.16 15.55
CA LYS A 258 -14.20 2.04 14.69
C LYS A 258 -13.28 1.05 15.40
N GLU A 259 -12.36 1.54 16.22
CA GLU A 259 -11.47 0.70 17.03
C GLU A 259 -12.27 -0.12 18.06
N LYS A 260 -13.25 0.48 18.75
CA LYS A 260 -14.15 -0.22 19.66
C LYS A 260 -14.95 -1.31 18.96
N MET A 261 -15.59 -0.97 17.85
CA MET A 261 -16.39 -1.92 17.07
C MET A 261 -15.55 -3.10 16.55
N ARG A 262 -14.33 -2.84 16.06
CA ARG A 262 -13.42 -3.90 15.60
C ARG A 262 -12.89 -4.77 16.75
N SER A 263 -12.57 -4.15 17.89
CA SER A 263 -12.11 -4.88 19.08
C SER A 263 -13.20 -5.83 19.58
N ARG A 264 -14.44 -5.32 19.68
CA ARG A 264 -15.60 -6.15 20.04
C ARG A 264 -15.80 -7.31 19.06
N PHE A 265 -15.72 -7.06 17.76
CA PHE A 265 -15.79 -8.13 16.76
C PHE A 265 -14.70 -9.20 16.96
N ASN A 266 -13.44 -8.78 17.17
CA ASN A 266 -12.32 -9.70 17.38
C ASN A 266 -12.46 -10.56 18.64
N GLU A 267 -13.13 -10.04 19.67
CA GLU A 267 -13.38 -10.75 20.93
C GLU A 267 -14.60 -11.69 20.81
N GLU A 268 -15.71 -11.20 20.26
CA GLU A 268 -16.99 -11.92 20.24
C GLU A 268 -17.10 -12.94 19.10
N GLN A 269 -16.67 -12.59 17.88
CA GLN A 269 -16.90 -13.42 16.70
C GLN A 269 -16.25 -14.81 16.78
N PRO A 270 -14.97 -14.95 17.19
CA PRO A 270 -14.36 -16.27 17.29
C PRO A 270 -15.07 -17.18 18.30
N VAL A 271 -15.55 -16.60 19.41
CA VAL A 271 -16.32 -17.34 20.43
C VAL A 271 -17.64 -17.83 19.84
N GLN A 272 -18.36 -16.96 19.12
CA GLN A 272 -19.60 -17.34 18.45
C GLN A 272 -19.39 -18.43 17.39
N ASP A 273 -18.31 -18.34 16.60
CA ASP A 273 -17.97 -19.35 15.60
C ASP A 273 -17.65 -20.71 16.24
N VAL A 274 -16.96 -20.72 17.39
CA VAL A 274 -16.70 -21.95 18.16
C VAL A 274 -18.01 -22.53 18.70
N ILE A 275 -18.86 -21.72 19.33
CA ILE A 275 -20.16 -22.16 19.85
C ILE A 275 -21.00 -22.79 18.73
N ARG A 276 -21.09 -22.13 17.57
CA ARG A 276 -21.82 -22.67 16.41
C ARG A 276 -21.30 -24.03 15.99
N GLN A 277 -19.99 -24.18 15.83
CA GLN A 277 -19.37 -25.45 15.43
C GLN A 277 -19.62 -26.55 16.46
N VAL A 278 -19.48 -26.25 17.76
CA VAL A 278 -19.77 -27.20 18.85
C VAL A 278 -21.23 -27.68 18.80
N HIS A 279 -22.16 -26.81 18.41
CA HIS A 279 -23.58 -27.15 18.25
C HIS A 279 -23.96 -27.65 16.84
N GLY A 280 -23.00 -27.86 15.93
CA GLY A 280 -23.27 -28.29 14.56
C GLY A 280 -24.01 -27.28 13.69
N LEU A 281 -24.01 -26.00 14.08
CA LEU A 281 -24.63 -24.90 13.34
C LEU A 281 -23.68 -24.37 12.25
N PRO A 282 -24.21 -23.90 11.11
CA PRO A 282 -23.39 -23.31 10.07
C PRO A 282 -22.73 -21.99 10.50
N LEU A 283 -21.52 -21.77 10.00
CA LEU A 283 -20.81 -20.49 10.16
C LEU A 283 -21.46 -19.40 9.31
N GLU A 284 -21.41 -18.16 9.80
CA GLU A 284 -21.88 -17.03 9.02
C GLU A 284 -20.93 -16.75 7.85
N THR A 285 -21.50 -16.59 6.66
CA THR A 285 -20.76 -16.20 5.47
C THR A 285 -20.69 -14.68 5.35
N TYR A 286 -19.59 -14.16 4.82
CA TYR A 286 -19.52 -12.76 4.41
C TYR A 286 -20.20 -12.61 3.04
N ASN A 287 -21.05 -11.60 2.90
CA ASN A 287 -21.52 -11.19 1.58
C ASN A 287 -20.43 -10.35 0.91
N VAL A 288 -20.04 -10.74 -0.31
CA VAL A 288 -19.19 -9.89 -1.15
C VAL A 288 -19.98 -8.63 -1.45
N CYS A 289 -19.45 -7.47 -1.10
CA CYS A 289 -20.03 -6.20 -1.54
C CYS A 289 -20.14 -6.21 -3.07
N ASP A 290 -21.34 -6.02 -3.59
CA ASP A 290 -21.62 -5.95 -5.02
C ASP A 290 -20.79 -4.84 -5.72
N ASP A 291 -20.45 -5.16 -6.98
CA ASP A 291 -19.67 -4.43 -7.97
C ASP A 291 -19.44 -2.93 -7.68
N VAL A 292 -18.20 -2.61 -7.28
CA VAL A 292 -17.69 -1.25 -7.52
C VAL A 292 -17.53 -1.11 -9.02
N ALA A 293 -18.29 -0.21 -9.65
CA ALA A 293 -18.12 0.10 -11.08
C ALA A 293 -16.68 0.56 -11.37
N LEU A 294 -15.83 -0.37 -11.81
CA LEU A 294 -14.48 -0.10 -12.25
C LEU A 294 -14.51 0.49 -13.66
N SER A 295 -13.63 1.46 -13.94
CA SER A 295 -13.45 1.93 -15.31
C SER A 295 -12.96 0.78 -16.21
N GLN A 296 -13.21 0.88 -17.51
CA GLN A 296 -12.82 -0.16 -18.47
C GLN A 296 -11.31 -0.43 -18.44
N GLU A 297 -10.49 0.61 -18.29
CA GLU A 297 -9.03 0.52 -18.19
C GLU A 297 -8.60 -0.23 -16.93
N ARG A 298 -9.24 0.07 -15.78
CA ARG A 298 -8.97 -0.62 -14.51
C ARG A 298 -9.35 -2.10 -14.60
N ARG A 299 -10.53 -2.40 -15.17
CA ARG A 299 -10.98 -3.78 -15.37
C ARG A 299 -10.02 -4.54 -16.28
N LYS A 300 -9.63 -3.94 -17.41
CA LYS A 300 -8.65 -4.52 -18.35
C LYS A 300 -7.31 -4.80 -17.66
N ALA A 301 -6.78 -3.84 -16.91
CA ALA A 301 -5.50 -4.04 -16.22
C ALA A 301 -5.58 -5.12 -15.14
N ILE A 302 -6.67 -5.20 -14.36
CA ILE A 302 -6.88 -6.27 -13.39
C ILE A 302 -6.89 -7.63 -14.09
N VAL A 303 -7.69 -7.80 -15.14
CA VAL A 303 -7.76 -9.07 -15.88
C VAL A 303 -6.38 -9.51 -16.39
N ILE A 304 -5.58 -8.58 -16.91
CA ILE A 304 -4.25 -8.90 -17.45
C ILE A 304 -3.25 -9.18 -16.32
N LEU A 305 -3.26 -8.40 -15.24
CA LEU A 305 -2.31 -8.56 -14.12
C LEU A 305 -2.52 -9.86 -13.35
N PHE A 306 -3.76 -10.35 -13.27
CA PHE A 306 -4.12 -11.59 -12.59
C PHE A 306 -4.07 -12.82 -13.50
N ARG A 307 -3.65 -12.67 -14.77
CA ARG A 307 -3.48 -13.79 -15.68
C ARG A 307 -2.27 -14.64 -15.25
N PHE A 308 -2.45 -15.95 -15.21
CA PHE A 308 -1.36 -16.91 -14.98
C PHE A 308 -0.31 -16.84 -16.08
N ALA A 309 0.94 -17.11 -15.73
CA ALA A 309 2.03 -17.19 -16.69
C ALA A 309 1.72 -18.24 -17.78
N PRO A 310 1.88 -17.87 -19.06
CA PRO A 310 1.82 -18.83 -20.15
C PRO A 310 3.06 -19.73 -20.14
N THR A 311 2.98 -20.86 -20.82
CA THR A 311 4.04 -21.88 -20.88
C THR A 311 5.15 -21.56 -21.88
N SER A 312 4.91 -20.66 -22.84
CA SER A 312 5.89 -20.27 -23.86
C SER A 312 6.52 -18.91 -23.55
N GLU A 313 7.82 -18.77 -23.82
CA GLU A 313 8.56 -17.51 -23.60
C GLU A 313 8.01 -16.33 -24.42
N GLN A 314 7.58 -16.61 -25.65
CA GLN A 314 7.00 -15.60 -26.53
C GLN A 314 5.66 -15.08 -25.99
N ASP A 315 4.79 -15.97 -25.53
CA ASP A 315 3.52 -15.58 -24.91
C ASP A 315 3.75 -14.88 -23.58
N GLU A 316 4.78 -15.28 -22.84
CA GLU A 316 5.17 -14.69 -21.58
C GLU A 316 5.59 -13.23 -21.75
N THR A 317 6.40 -12.97 -22.77
CA THR A 317 6.80 -11.63 -23.20
C THR A 317 5.60 -10.80 -23.65
N ASN A 318 4.72 -11.37 -24.48
CA ASN A 318 3.50 -10.70 -24.95
C ASN A 318 2.56 -10.34 -23.79
N CYS A 319 2.40 -11.22 -22.81
CA CYS A 319 1.59 -10.97 -21.61
C CYS A 319 2.16 -9.82 -20.79
N ARG A 320 3.50 -9.74 -20.63
CA ARG A 320 4.17 -8.62 -19.93
C ARG A 320 4.00 -7.31 -20.65
N ILE A 321 4.18 -7.29 -21.98
CA ILE A 321 3.92 -6.10 -22.80
C ILE A 321 2.50 -5.61 -22.57
N ALA A 322 1.51 -6.49 -22.67
CA ALA A 322 0.10 -6.16 -22.44
C ALA A 322 -0.16 -5.65 -21.02
N ALA A 323 0.48 -6.23 -20.01
CA ALA A 323 0.34 -5.83 -18.61
C ALA A 323 0.92 -4.44 -18.36
N VAL A 324 2.14 -4.19 -18.84
CA VAL A 324 2.81 -2.88 -18.74
C VAL A 324 1.97 -1.81 -19.43
N ASP A 325 1.51 -2.06 -20.66
CA ASP A 325 0.68 -1.12 -21.41
C ASP A 325 -0.67 -0.87 -20.71
N ALA A 326 -1.32 -1.91 -20.17
CA ALA A 326 -2.56 -1.77 -19.42
C ALA A 326 -2.38 -0.95 -18.14
N VAL A 327 -1.31 -1.19 -17.37
CA VAL A 327 -0.96 -0.40 -16.17
C VAL A 327 -0.72 1.06 -16.55
N SER A 328 -0.05 1.32 -17.67
CA SER A 328 0.24 2.68 -18.10
C SER A 328 -1.04 3.51 -18.34
N GLN A 329 -2.13 2.83 -18.70
CA GLN A 329 -3.45 3.41 -18.98
C GLN A 329 -4.30 3.63 -17.71
N ILE A 330 -3.96 3.05 -16.55
CA ILE A 330 -4.77 3.15 -15.32
C ILE A 330 -4.76 4.56 -14.72
N GLY A 331 -5.85 5.31 -14.88
CA GLY A 331 -6.14 6.55 -14.15
C GLY A 331 -6.73 7.63 -15.05
N PRO A 332 -7.11 8.81 -14.53
CA PRO A 332 -7.51 9.93 -15.39
C PRO A 332 -6.40 10.15 -16.43
N SER A 333 -6.76 10.20 -17.72
CA SER A 333 -5.82 10.49 -18.79
C SER A 333 -5.08 11.78 -18.44
N LEU A 334 -3.80 11.92 -18.81
CA LEU A 334 -3.06 13.18 -18.65
C LEU A 334 -3.89 14.40 -19.13
N THR A 335 -4.72 14.17 -20.16
CA THR A 335 -5.70 15.08 -20.74
C THR A 335 -6.76 15.61 -19.76
N SER A 336 -7.23 14.81 -18.81
CA SER A 336 -8.25 15.21 -17.83
C SER A 336 -7.70 16.03 -16.65
N ARG A 337 -6.44 15.81 -16.25
CA ARG A 337 -5.75 16.71 -15.29
C ARG A 337 -5.37 18.04 -15.92
N LEU A 338 -4.92 18.04 -17.18
CA LEU A 338 -4.62 19.29 -17.89
C LEU A 338 -5.90 20.11 -18.12
N ARG A 339 -7.03 19.48 -18.47
CA ARG A 339 -8.32 20.19 -18.54
C ARG A 339 -8.74 20.77 -17.18
N ALA A 340 -8.61 20.03 -16.09
CA ALA A 340 -8.95 20.51 -14.73
C ALA A 340 -8.00 21.59 -14.16
N ILE A 341 -6.85 21.84 -14.80
CA ILE A 341 -5.95 22.95 -14.47
C ILE A 341 -6.29 24.19 -15.33
N HIS A 342 -6.98 24.00 -16.46
CA HIS A 342 -7.40 25.05 -17.40
C HIS A 342 -8.90 25.36 -17.36
N SER A 343 -9.64 24.79 -16.41
CA SER A 343 -11.06 25.06 -16.10
C SER A 343 -11.21 25.26 -14.61
#